data_AF-L5K3Y3-F1
#
_entry.id   AF-L5K3Y3-F1
#
_cell.length_a   1.000
_cell.length_b   1.000
_cell.length_c   1.000
_cell.angle_alpha   90.00
_cell.angle_beta   90.00
_cell.angle_gamma   90.00
#
_symmetry.space_group_name_H-M   'P 1'
#
loop_
_entity.id
_entity.type
_entity.pdbx_description
1 polymer ?
#
loop_
_entity_poly.entity_id
_entity_poly.type
_entity_poly.pdbx_seq_one_letter_code
_entity_poly.pdbx_strand_id
1 'polypeptide(L)'
;MAAEAEAAVLGQRRTAVETTLRETQEENDEFRRCILGLEQQLKEARGLAEGGEVAEARLRDKVQRLEAEKQRLEGALDAAQEEEGSLAAAKRALEARLDEAQRALARMAQEQQALSRALEEEGKQREALRQAKAELEEQKRLLDRTVARLNKELEQIGDDSRQALQQLQAQLEEYKEKARREVADAQRQAKEWASEAEKNSGGLSRLQDETQRLRQALQASQADRDTAQLDKELLAQRLQGLEQEAENKKRSQDDRTRQLKGLEEKVSRLEAELDEERSTVELLTDRVNRGRDQVDQLRTELMQERSARQDLECDKISLERQNKDLKSRLASSEGFQKPSSSFSQLESQNRELQERLQAEEREKTVLQSTNRKLERRVKELSIQIDDERQHVNDQKDQLSLKVKALKRQVDEAEEEIERLDGLRKKAQRELEEQHEVNEQLQARIKAVEKDSWRKASRSAAESALQHEGLSSDEEFDRVYDPSSIASLLTESNLQTSSC
;
A
#
# COMPACT_ATOMS: atom_id res chain seq x y z
N MET A 1 63.12 -113.04 241.79
CA MET A 1 63.10 -114.49 241.42
C MET A 1 61.69 -114.96 241.07
N ALA A 2 61.19 -114.63 239.87
CA ALA A 2 60.18 -115.39 239.08
C ALA A 2 59.56 -114.49 237.99
N ALA A 3 59.01 -113.34 238.37
CA ALA A 3 58.06 -112.57 237.53
C ALA A 3 58.64 -111.32 236.84
N GLU A 4 59.88 -110.91 237.13
CA GLU A 4 60.53 -109.74 236.51
C GLU A 4 60.76 -109.92 234.99
N ALA A 5 60.64 -111.15 234.48
CA ALA A 5 60.76 -111.48 233.06
C ALA A 5 59.53 -111.09 232.22
N GLU A 6 58.30 -111.20 232.74
CA GLU A 6 57.08 -110.93 231.95
C GLU A 6 56.86 -109.43 231.70
N ALA A 7 57.26 -108.58 232.65
CA ALA A 7 57.22 -107.13 232.50
C ALA A 7 58.07 -106.63 231.32
N ALA A 8 59.25 -107.24 231.11
CA ALA A 8 60.13 -106.90 229.99
C ALA A 8 59.53 -107.28 228.63
N VAL A 9 58.93 -108.47 228.54
CA VAL A 9 58.33 -109.00 227.28
C VAL A 9 57.09 -108.21 226.87
N LEU A 10 56.25 -107.79 227.83
CA LEU A 10 55.10 -106.94 227.55
C LEU A 10 55.49 -105.51 227.14
N GLY A 11 56.58 -104.97 227.72
CA GLY A 11 57.14 -103.68 227.29
C GLY A 11 57.53 -103.66 225.82
N GLN A 12 58.30 -104.67 225.37
CA GLN A 12 58.75 -104.77 223.97
C GLN A 12 57.59 -104.93 222.96
N ARG A 13 56.50 -105.61 223.35
CA ARG A 13 55.31 -105.74 222.50
C ARG A 13 54.56 -104.43 222.30
N ARG A 14 54.55 -103.53 223.28
CA ARG A 14 53.86 -102.25 223.16
C ARG A 14 54.56 -101.31 222.17
N THR A 15 55.89 -101.21 222.26
CA THR A 15 56.69 -100.35 221.37
C THR A 15 56.56 -100.74 219.88
N ALA A 16 56.39 -102.03 219.57
CA ALA A 16 56.23 -102.51 218.19
C ALA A 16 54.87 -102.16 217.55
N VAL A 17 53.83 -101.93 218.36
CA VAL A 17 52.51 -101.48 217.89
C VAL A 17 52.50 -99.96 217.69
N GLU A 18 53.20 -99.23 218.56
CA GLU A 18 53.30 -97.77 218.47
C GLU A 18 54.16 -97.31 217.26
N THR A 19 55.12 -98.13 216.79
CA THR A 19 55.84 -97.85 215.52
C THR A 19 55.00 -98.14 214.27
N THR A 20 54.32 -99.29 214.19
CA THR A 20 53.54 -99.68 213.01
C THR A 20 52.30 -98.80 212.79
N LEU A 21 51.71 -98.27 213.87
CA LEU A 21 50.65 -97.26 213.78
C LEU A 21 51.16 -95.91 213.21
N ARG A 22 52.43 -95.57 213.42
CA ARG A 22 53.03 -94.34 212.86
C ARG A 22 53.30 -94.48 211.37
N GLU A 23 53.89 -95.59 210.94
CA GLU A 23 54.22 -95.86 209.52
C GLU A 23 52.94 -95.78 208.65
N THR A 24 51.86 -96.42 209.09
CA THR A 24 50.55 -96.38 208.39
C THR A 24 49.84 -95.02 208.42
N GLN A 25 50.25 -94.08 209.28
CA GLN A 25 49.79 -92.68 209.25
C GLN A 25 50.59 -91.85 208.26
N GLU A 26 51.90 -92.04 208.17
CA GLU A 26 52.77 -91.33 207.22
C GLU A 26 52.41 -91.70 205.76
N GLU A 27 52.15 -92.99 205.48
CA GLU A 27 51.62 -93.45 204.17
C GLU A 27 50.28 -92.77 203.80
N ASN A 28 49.38 -92.55 204.79
CA ASN A 28 48.05 -92.00 204.55
C ASN A 28 48.10 -90.54 204.06
N ASP A 29 49.02 -89.75 204.61
CA ASP A 29 49.21 -88.36 204.21
C ASP A 29 49.99 -88.21 202.89
N GLU A 30 50.75 -89.22 202.45
CA GLU A 30 51.30 -89.24 201.08
C GLU A 30 50.21 -89.47 200.04
N PHE A 31 49.30 -90.44 200.24
CA PHE A 31 48.16 -90.66 199.32
C PHE A 31 47.29 -89.41 199.16
N ARG A 32 47.06 -88.64 200.23
CA ARG A 32 46.31 -87.36 200.18
C ARG A 32 46.99 -86.31 199.29
N ARG A 33 48.33 -86.21 199.30
CA ARG A 33 49.06 -85.31 198.40
C ARG A 33 48.94 -85.73 196.94
N CYS A 34 49.01 -87.02 196.65
CA CYS A 34 48.83 -87.56 195.29
C CYS A 34 47.44 -87.27 194.71
N ILE A 35 46.37 -87.42 195.50
CA ILE A 35 44.99 -87.12 195.07
C ILE A 35 44.86 -85.64 194.69
N LEU A 36 45.30 -84.72 195.55
CA LEU A 36 45.25 -83.28 195.28
C LEU A 36 46.03 -82.88 194.02
N GLY A 37 47.18 -83.52 193.75
CA GLY A 37 47.95 -83.30 192.52
C GLY A 37 47.20 -83.71 191.25
N LEU A 38 46.43 -84.80 191.29
CA LEU A 38 45.63 -85.27 190.14
C LEU A 38 44.38 -84.40 189.92
N GLU A 39 43.74 -83.91 190.99
CA GLU A 39 42.60 -82.98 190.88
C GLU A 39 42.99 -81.63 190.24
N GLN A 40 44.19 -81.14 190.55
CA GLN A 40 44.79 -79.95 189.92
C GLN A 40 44.94 -80.14 188.40
N GLN A 41 45.56 -81.25 187.97
CA GLN A 41 45.78 -81.57 186.56
C GLN A 41 44.46 -81.74 185.78
N LEU A 42 43.43 -82.33 186.40
CA LEU A 42 42.10 -82.48 185.79
C LEU A 42 41.38 -81.14 185.56
N LYS A 43 41.62 -80.11 186.38
CA LYS A 43 41.12 -78.75 186.14
C LYS A 43 41.82 -78.08 184.96
N GLU A 44 43.14 -78.19 184.90
CA GLU A 44 43.95 -77.59 183.84
C GLU A 44 43.60 -78.21 182.46
N ALA A 45 43.41 -79.53 182.40
CA ALA A 45 42.97 -80.22 181.19
C ALA A 45 41.57 -79.77 180.69
N ARG A 46 40.62 -79.48 181.60
CA ARG A 46 39.28 -78.98 181.24
C ARG A 46 39.31 -77.56 180.68
N GLY A 47 40.07 -76.66 181.32
CA GLY A 47 40.21 -75.27 180.84
C GLY A 47 40.83 -75.19 179.43
N LEU A 48 41.73 -76.11 179.09
CA LEU A 48 42.29 -76.23 177.74
C LEU A 48 41.26 -76.73 176.71
N ALA A 49 40.37 -77.66 177.09
CA ALA A 49 39.29 -78.15 176.23
C ALA A 49 38.26 -77.05 175.94
N GLU A 50 37.78 -76.35 176.99
CA GLU A 50 36.84 -75.23 176.86
C GLU A 50 37.42 -74.09 175.99
N GLY A 51 38.72 -73.79 176.12
CA GLY A 51 39.41 -72.85 175.25
C GLY A 51 39.48 -73.30 173.77
N GLY A 52 39.57 -74.61 173.54
CA GLY A 52 39.55 -75.21 172.20
C GLY A 52 38.19 -75.08 171.51
N GLU A 53 37.10 -75.39 172.20
CA GLU A 53 35.73 -75.26 171.66
C GLU A 53 35.41 -73.81 171.26
N VAL A 54 35.81 -72.82 172.07
CA VAL A 54 35.65 -71.40 171.77
C VAL A 54 36.48 -70.96 170.55
N ALA A 55 37.67 -71.55 170.36
CA ALA A 55 38.48 -71.30 169.17
C ALA A 55 37.86 -71.91 167.91
N GLU A 56 37.34 -73.14 168.00
CA GLU A 56 36.70 -73.81 166.86
C GLU A 56 35.41 -73.09 166.42
N ALA A 57 34.57 -72.67 167.37
CA ALA A 57 33.37 -71.89 167.10
C ALA A 57 33.68 -70.62 166.31
N ARG A 58 34.73 -69.88 166.70
CA ARG A 58 35.19 -68.66 165.99
C ARG A 58 35.69 -68.95 164.57
N LEU A 59 36.27 -70.13 164.32
CA LEU A 59 36.69 -70.53 162.97
C LEU A 59 35.50 -70.89 162.09
N ARG A 60 34.52 -71.64 162.60
CA ARG A 60 33.26 -71.94 161.88
C ARG A 60 32.52 -70.66 161.49
N ASP A 61 32.41 -69.72 162.43
CA ASP A 61 31.80 -68.40 162.21
C ASP A 61 32.53 -67.57 161.14
N LYS A 62 33.86 -67.69 161.07
CA LYS A 62 34.68 -67.03 160.04
C LYS A 62 34.55 -67.69 158.67
N VAL A 63 34.44 -69.02 158.60
CA VAL A 63 34.19 -69.75 157.35
C VAL A 63 32.84 -69.35 156.76
N GLN A 64 31.76 -69.36 157.54
CA GLN A 64 30.42 -68.97 157.07
C GLN A 64 30.37 -67.52 156.54
N ARG A 65 31.11 -66.59 157.16
CA ARG A 65 31.24 -65.21 156.65
C ARG A 65 31.95 -65.16 155.29
N LEU A 66 33.04 -65.91 155.13
CA LEU A 66 33.78 -65.99 153.86
C LEU A 66 32.98 -66.71 152.76
N GLU A 67 32.17 -67.71 153.10
CA GLU A 67 31.24 -68.37 152.17
C GLU A 67 30.13 -67.41 151.71
N ALA A 68 29.55 -66.62 152.62
CA ALA A 68 28.57 -65.60 152.29
C ALA A 68 29.17 -64.41 151.49
N GLU A 69 30.42 -64.04 151.74
CA GLU A 69 31.16 -63.07 150.93
C GLU A 69 31.47 -63.61 149.54
N LYS A 70 31.90 -64.88 149.42
CA LYS A 70 32.10 -65.57 148.13
C LYS A 70 30.82 -65.58 147.30
N GLN A 71 29.69 -66.01 147.87
CA GLN A 71 28.40 -66.03 147.17
C GLN A 71 27.94 -64.64 146.70
N ARG A 72 28.21 -63.59 147.48
CA ARG A 72 27.94 -62.20 147.08
C ARG A 72 28.84 -61.73 145.94
N LEU A 73 30.12 -62.11 145.95
CA LEU A 73 31.06 -61.77 144.88
C LEU A 73 30.79 -62.55 143.59
N GLU A 74 30.33 -63.80 143.68
CA GLU A 74 29.88 -64.59 142.53
C GLU A 74 28.63 -63.97 141.91
N GLY A 75 27.58 -63.69 142.70
CA GLY A 75 26.38 -63.02 142.17
C GLY A 75 26.63 -61.60 141.63
N ALA A 76 27.63 -60.88 142.16
CA ALA A 76 28.05 -59.59 141.61
C ALA A 76 28.86 -59.73 140.30
N LEU A 77 29.63 -60.81 140.15
CA LEU A 77 30.34 -61.14 138.92
C LEU A 77 29.35 -61.57 137.81
N ASP A 78 28.37 -62.41 138.14
CA ASP A 78 27.32 -62.84 137.22
C ASP A 78 26.51 -61.62 136.72
N ALA A 79 26.09 -60.73 137.61
CA ALA A 79 25.41 -59.48 137.25
C ALA A 79 26.29 -58.58 136.36
N ALA A 80 27.59 -58.46 136.64
CA ALA A 80 28.52 -57.70 135.79
C ALA A 80 28.71 -58.35 134.40
N GLN A 81 28.64 -59.67 134.29
CA GLN A 81 28.67 -60.38 133.00
C GLN A 81 27.36 -60.23 132.21
N GLU A 82 26.20 -60.20 132.89
CA GLU A 82 24.93 -59.85 132.24
C GLU A 82 24.92 -58.39 131.75
N GLU A 83 25.44 -57.45 132.56
CA GLU A 83 25.61 -56.05 132.14
C GLU A 83 26.58 -55.93 130.96
N GLU A 84 27.77 -56.54 131.00
CA GLU A 84 28.73 -56.54 129.87
C GLU A 84 28.12 -57.19 128.62
N GLY A 85 27.40 -58.31 128.78
CA GLY A 85 26.69 -58.98 127.68
C GLY A 85 25.62 -58.08 127.05
N SER A 86 24.85 -57.36 127.87
CA SER A 86 23.84 -56.40 127.42
C SER A 86 24.46 -55.20 126.70
N LEU A 87 25.58 -54.66 127.22
CA LEU A 87 26.32 -53.56 126.61
C LEU A 87 26.98 -53.99 125.30
N ALA A 88 27.51 -55.21 125.22
CA ALA A 88 28.05 -55.79 123.98
C ALA A 88 26.94 -56.05 122.94
N ALA A 89 25.73 -56.43 123.36
CA ALA A 89 24.57 -56.54 122.47
C ALA A 89 24.12 -55.15 121.97
N ALA A 90 24.00 -54.16 122.86
CA ALA A 90 23.67 -52.78 122.51
C ALA A 90 24.70 -52.14 121.58
N LYS A 91 25.99 -52.37 121.82
CA LYS A 91 27.09 -51.94 120.95
C LYS A 91 26.94 -52.52 119.54
N ARG A 92 26.78 -53.84 119.40
CA ARG A 92 26.56 -54.48 118.08
C ARG A 92 25.31 -53.95 117.37
N ALA A 93 24.24 -53.64 118.10
CA ALA A 93 23.03 -53.04 117.54
C ALA A 93 23.23 -51.58 117.08
N LEU A 94 24.08 -50.81 117.76
CA LEU A 94 24.48 -49.45 117.33
C LEU A 94 25.43 -49.50 116.13
N GLU A 95 26.37 -50.44 116.11
CA GLU A 95 27.26 -50.68 114.96
C GLU A 95 26.47 -51.11 113.73
N ALA A 96 25.51 -52.03 113.86
CA ALA A 96 24.61 -52.42 112.77
C ALA A 96 23.77 -51.24 112.25
N ARG A 97 23.22 -50.41 113.15
CA ARG A 97 22.49 -49.18 112.76
C ARG A 97 23.38 -48.14 112.09
N LEU A 98 24.63 -48.02 112.49
CA LEU A 98 25.61 -47.14 111.85
C LEU A 98 25.95 -47.63 110.44
N ASP A 99 26.18 -48.94 110.27
CA ASP A 99 26.39 -49.59 108.98
C ASP A 99 25.17 -49.41 108.04
N GLU A 100 23.95 -49.58 108.54
CA GLU A 100 22.71 -49.35 107.79
C GLU A 100 22.57 -47.87 107.40
N ALA A 101 22.85 -46.93 108.31
CA ALA A 101 22.82 -45.50 108.03
C ALA A 101 23.90 -45.10 107.00
N GLN A 102 25.11 -45.65 107.07
CA GLN A 102 26.17 -45.42 106.08
C GLN A 102 25.79 -45.98 104.71
N ARG A 103 25.21 -47.19 104.64
CA ARG A 103 24.70 -47.78 103.39
C ARG A 103 23.53 -46.98 102.81
N ALA A 104 22.64 -46.44 103.66
CA ALA A 104 21.57 -45.55 103.24
C ALA A 104 22.13 -44.23 102.69
N LEU A 105 23.06 -43.57 103.38
CA LEU A 105 23.73 -42.36 102.90
C LEU A 105 24.48 -42.58 101.58
N ALA A 106 25.14 -43.73 101.41
CA ALA A 106 25.81 -44.09 100.17
C ALA A 106 24.82 -44.26 98.99
N ARG A 107 23.65 -44.87 99.23
CA ARG A 107 22.56 -44.95 98.24
C ARG A 107 22.02 -43.57 97.90
N MET A 108 21.67 -42.75 98.90
CA MET A 108 21.18 -41.38 98.69
C MET A 108 22.20 -40.52 97.91
N ALA A 109 23.51 -40.69 98.15
CA ALA A 109 24.55 -40.00 97.41
C ALA A 109 24.67 -40.49 95.95
N GLN A 110 24.52 -41.79 95.69
CA GLN A 110 24.47 -42.36 94.33
C GLN A 110 23.21 -41.90 93.58
N GLU A 111 22.05 -41.87 94.25
CA GLU A 111 20.79 -41.37 93.71
C GLU A 111 20.87 -39.87 93.40
N GLN A 112 21.43 -39.05 94.30
CA GLN A 112 21.69 -37.62 94.04
C GLN A 112 22.65 -37.42 92.85
N GLN A 113 23.71 -38.23 92.74
CA GLN A 113 24.63 -38.13 91.60
C GLN A 113 23.97 -38.56 90.29
N ALA A 114 23.13 -39.60 90.30
CA ALA A 114 22.37 -40.03 89.13
C ALA A 114 21.35 -38.97 88.68
N LEU A 115 20.60 -38.39 89.63
CA LEU A 115 19.66 -37.30 89.36
C LEU A 115 20.37 -36.04 88.87
N SER A 116 21.57 -35.72 89.37
CA SER A 116 22.37 -34.60 88.89
C SER A 116 22.81 -34.80 87.43
N ARG A 117 23.28 -36.00 87.07
CA ARG A 117 23.64 -36.34 85.67
C ARG A 117 22.42 -36.29 84.75
N ALA A 118 21.29 -36.86 85.18
CA ALA A 118 20.04 -36.80 84.41
C ALA A 118 19.56 -35.35 84.20
N LEU A 119 19.73 -34.48 85.19
CA LEU A 119 19.40 -33.05 85.08
C LEU A 119 20.35 -32.30 84.13
N GLU A 120 21.65 -32.62 84.13
CA GLU A 120 22.59 -32.10 83.14
C GLU A 120 22.29 -32.58 81.71
N GLU A 121 21.91 -33.84 81.55
CA GLU A 121 21.54 -34.44 80.26
C GLU A 121 20.23 -33.83 79.72
N GLU A 122 19.21 -33.67 80.57
CA GLU A 122 18.01 -32.88 80.28
C GLU A 122 18.36 -31.43 79.92
N GLY A 123 19.31 -30.81 80.61
CA GLY A 123 19.81 -29.47 80.28
C GLY A 123 20.36 -29.40 78.85
N LYS A 124 21.30 -30.29 78.52
CA LYS A 124 21.92 -30.41 77.19
C LYS A 124 20.87 -30.70 76.09
N GLN A 125 19.92 -31.59 76.35
CA GLN A 125 18.81 -31.87 75.42
C GLN A 125 17.90 -30.65 75.20
N ARG A 126 17.55 -29.91 76.26
CA ARG A 126 16.75 -28.68 76.19
C ARG A 126 17.49 -27.52 75.52
N GLU A 127 18.82 -27.51 75.51
CA GLU A 127 19.63 -26.56 74.76
C GLU A 127 19.69 -26.92 73.28
N ALA A 128 19.96 -28.19 72.95
CA ALA A 128 19.93 -28.69 71.58
C ALA A 128 18.55 -28.48 70.90
N LEU A 129 17.46 -28.77 71.63
CA LEU A 129 16.09 -28.51 71.14
C LEU A 129 15.78 -27.02 70.96
N ARG A 130 16.38 -26.12 71.76
CA ARG A 130 16.26 -24.66 71.53
C ARG A 130 17.05 -24.22 70.30
N GLN A 131 18.24 -24.76 70.08
CA GLN A 131 19.07 -24.47 68.90
C GLN A 131 18.35 -24.92 67.62
N ALA A 132 17.93 -26.19 67.56
CA ALA A 132 17.17 -26.72 66.42
C ALA A 132 15.85 -25.96 66.17
N LYS A 133 15.15 -25.53 67.24
CA LYS A 133 13.95 -24.67 67.10
C LYS A 133 14.28 -23.29 66.53
N ALA A 134 15.39 -22.68 66.93
CA ALA A 134 15.82 -21.38 66.42
C ALA A 134 16.26 -21.46 64.94
N GLU A 135 16.93 -22.55 64.56
CA GLU A 135 17.30 -22.85 63.17
C GLU A 135 16.06 -23.05 62.30
N LEU A 136 15.09 -23.85 62.74
CA LEU A 136 13.81 -24.04 62.04
C LEU A 136 12.99 -22.74 61.94
N GLU A 137 13.03 -21.88 62.97
CA GLU A 137 12.41 -20.55 62.90
C GLU A 137 13.07 -19.63 61.87
N GLU A 138 14.40 -19.60 61.76
CA GLU A 138 15.06 -18.76 60.75
C GLU A 138 14.95 -19.36 59.35
N GLN A 139 15.00 -20.69 59.19
CA GLN A 139 14.66 -21.35 57.93
C GLN A 139 13.24 -20.99 57.50
N LYS A 140 12.26 -20.98 58.42
CA LYS A 140 10.92 -20.50 58.13
C LYS A 140 10.91 -19.02 57.72
N ARG A 141 11.59 -18.12 58.44
CA ARG A 141 11.68 -16.70 58.06
C ARG A 141 12.32 -16.51 56.69
N LEU A 142 13.30 -17.33 56.31
CA LEU A 142 13.90 -17.32 54.97
C LEU A 142 12.90 -17.79 53.90
N LEU A 143 12.16 -18.88 54.15
CA LEU A 143 11.09 -19.35 53.26
C LEU A 143 9.99 -18.30 53.10
N ASP A 144 9.47 -17.74 54.19
CA ASP A 144 8.45 -16.68 54.20
C ASP A 144 8.93 -15.46 53.38
N ARG A 145 10.21 -15.04 53.52
CA ARG A 145 10.83 -13.98 52.69
C ARG A 145 10.90 -14.36 51.21
N THR A 146 11.26 -15.61 50.86
CA THR A 146 11.32 -16.04 49.46
C THR A 146 9.93 -16.15 48.81
N VAL A 147 8.92 -16.62 49.55
CA VAL A 147 7.53 -16.66 49.10
C VAL A 147 6.99 -15.24 48.89
N ALA A 148 7.26 -14.31 49.80
CA ALA A 148 6.88 -12.90 49.62
C ALA A 148 7.55 -12.27 48.38
N ARG A 149 8.81 -12.62 48.09
CA ARG A 149 9.52 -12.16 46.88
C ARG A 149 8.90 -12.75 45.61
N LEU A 150 8.70 -14.06 45.56
CA LEU A 150 8.10 -14.77 44.42
C LEU A 150 6.66 -14.31 44.14
N ASN A 151 5.86 -14.08 45.18
CA ASN A 151 4.51 -13.53 45.02
C ASN A 151 4.55 -12.14 44.39
N LYS A 152 5.47 -11.27 44.83
CA LYS A 152 5.64 -9.93 44.22
C LYS A 152 6.15 -10.02 42.77
N GLU A 153 7.07 -10.92 42.47
CA GLU A 153 7.55 -11.18 41.10
C GLU A 153 6.39 -11.65 40.19
N LEU A 154 5.51 -12.53 40.70
CA LEU A 154 4.30 -12.98 40.00
C LEU A 154 3.24 -11.87 39.84
N GLU A 155 3.03 -11.03 40.86
CA GLU A 155 2.15 -9.85 40.77
C GLU A 155 2.62 -8.87 39.69
N GLN A 156 3.93 -8.57 39.66
CA GLN A 156 4.55 -7.70 38.66
C GLN A 156 4.43 -8.29 37.24
N ILE A 157 4.77 -9.56 37.04
CA ILE A 157 4.57 -10.24 35.74
C ILE A 157 3.09 -10.23 35.33
N GLY A 158 2.18 -10.36 36.31
CA GLY A 158 0.74 -10.27 36.10
C GLY A 158 0.24 -8.86 35.74
N ASP A 159 0.83 -7.80 36.29
CA ASP A 159 0.55 -6.40 35.92
C ASP A 159 1.14 -6.07 34.54
N ASP A 160 2.40 -6.42 34.27
CA ASP A 160 3.09 -6.19 33.00
C ASP A 160 2.38 -6.92 31.85
N SER A 161 1.96 -8.18 32.07
CA SER A 161 1.15 -8.93 31.12
C SER A 161 -0.21 -8.27 30.86
N ARG A 162 -0.89 -7.76 31.90
CA ARG A 162 -2.15 -7.02 31.75
C ARG A 162 -1.96 -5.71 30.97
N GLN A 163 -0.87 -4.97 31.22
CA GLN A 163 -0.54 -3.76 30.48
C GLN A 163 -0.22 -4.05 29.00
N ALA A 164 0.58 -5.09 28.72
CA ALA A 164 0.88 -5.51 27.35
C ALA A 164 -0.39 -5.93 26.59
N LEU A 165 -1.29 -6.67 27.22
CA LEU A 165 -2.59 -7.04 26.65
C LEU A 165 -3.49 -5.80 26.39
N GLN A 166 -3.51 -4.83 27.31
CA GLN A 166 -4.24 -3.58 27.12
C GLN A 166 -3.66 -2.73 25.98
N GLN A 167 -2.33 -2.66 25.85
CA GLN A 167 -1.66 -1.97 24.75
C GLN A 167 -1.97 -2.63 23.40
N LEU A 168 -1.92 -3.97 23.31
CA LEU A 168 -2.29 -4.71 22.11
C LEU A 168 -3.77 -4.54 21.76
N GLN A 169 -4.67 -4.54 22.75
CA GLN A 169 -6.10 -4.25 22.53
C GLN A 169 -6.33 -2.83 22.02
N ALA A 170 -5.66 -1.83 22.61
CA ALA A 170 -5.74 -0.44 22.16
C ALA A 170 -5.21 -0.27 20.73
N GLN A 171 -4.08 -0.89 20.39
CA GLN A 171 -3.54 -0.90 19.02
C GLN A 171 -4.51 -1.59 18.05
N LEU A 172 -5.12 -2.72 18.42
CA LEU A 172 -6.08 -3.43 17.58
C LEU A 172 -7.36 -2.60 17.33
N GLU A 173 -7.88 -1.87 18.33
CA GLU A 173 -8.98 -0.94 18.09
C GLU A 173 -8.55 0.28 17.26
N GLU A 174 -7.34 0.81 17.46
CA GLU A 174 -6.81 1.89 16.62
C GLU A 174 -6.65 1.46 15.15
N TYR A 175 -6.16 0.23 14.88
CA TYR A 175 -6.09 -0.33 13.53
C TYR A 175 -7.48 -0.57 12.91
N LYS A 176 -8.43 -1.14 13.67
CA LYS A 176 -9.83 -1.30 13.21
C LYS A 176 -10.45 0.05 12.85
N GLU A 177 -10.18 1.07 13.66
CA GLU A 177 -10.74 2.40 13.51
C GLU A 177 -10.08 3.19 12.37
N LYS A 178 -8.76 3.03 12.15
CA LYS A 178 -8.08 3.51 10.93
C LYS A 178 -8.67 2.86 9.67
N ALA A 179 -8.78 1.52 9.65
CA ALA A 179 -9.36 0.79 8.53
C ALA A 179 -10.82 1.20 8.25
N ARG A 180 -11.63 1.47 9.28
CA ARG A 180 -13.00 2.02 9.11
C ARG A 180 -13.00 3.40 8.45
N ARG A 181 -12.06 4.28 8.81
CA ARG A 181 -11.92 5.63 8.23
C ARG A 181 -11.45 5.55 6.79
N GLU A 182 -10.40 4.78 6.51
CA GLU A 182 -9.90 4.51 5.16
C GLU A 182 -10.99 3.94 4.24
N VAL A 183 -11.80 2.98 4.72
CA VAL A 183 -12.96 2.46 3.98
C VAL A 183 -14.05 3.51 3.80
N ALA A 184 -14.34 4.35 4.80
CA ALA A 184 -15.32 5.43 4.68
C ALA A 184 -14.89 6.53 3.71
N ASP A 185 -13.60 6.88 3.68
CA ASP A 185 -13.03 7.88 2.78
C ASP A 185 -12.91 7.35 1.35
N ALA A 186 -12.51 6.09 1.16
CA ALA A 186 -12.60 5.42 -0.14
C ALA A 186 -14.05 5.34 -0.65
N GLN A 187 -15.04 5.12 0.23
CA GLN A 187 -16.46 5.17 -0.14
C GLN A 187 -16.99 6.59 -0.45
N ARG A 188 -16.40 7.65 0.13
CA ARG A 188 -16.69 9.05 -0.25
C ARG A 188 -16.15 9.32 -1.64
N GLN A 189 -14.87 9.05 -1.87
CA GLN A 189 -14.20 9.20 -3.15
C GLN A 189 -14.92 8.42 -4.26
N ALA A 190 -15.27 7.15 -4.02
CA ALA A 190 -16.01 6.35 -5.01
C ALA A 190 -17.38 6.97 -5.40
N LYS A 191 -18.07 7.64 -4.47
CA LYS A 191 -19.33 8.36 -4.76
C LYS A 191 -19.11 9.68 -5.49
N GLU A 192 -18.05 10.40 -5.15
CA GLU A 192 -17.64 11.63 -5.83
C GLU A 192 -17.27 11.34 -7.28
N TRP A 193 -16.40 10.36 -7.52
CA TRP A 193 -15.99 9.89 -8.85
C TRP A 193 -17.19 9.33 -9.65
N ALA A 194 -18.12 8.61 -9.01
CA ALA A 194 -19.35 8.18 -9.67
C ALA A 194 -20.23 9.38 -10.10
N SER A 195 -20.41 10.38 -9.23
CA SER A 195 -21.17 11.59 -9.56
C SER A 195 -20.49 12.44 -10.65
N GLU A 196 -19.16 12.46 -10.70
CA GLU A 196 -18.42 13.10 -11.80
C GLU A 196 -18.51 12.31 -13.09
N ALA A 197 -18.45 10.98 -13.06
CA ALA A 197 -18.70 10.12 -14.22
C ALA A 197 -20.14 10.30 -14.76
N GLU A 198 -21.15 10.42 -13.90
CA GLU A 198 -22.54 10.73 -14.29
C GLU A 198 -22.66 12.11 -14.94
N LYS A 199 -22.05 13.16 -14.35
CA LYS A 199 -22.02 14.52 -14.93
C LYS A 199 -21.32 14.54 -16.29
N ASN A 200 -20.18 13.86 -16.40
CA ASN A 200 -19.39 13.80 -17.63
C ASN A 200 -20.11 12.98 -18.72
N SER A 201 -20.75 11.87 -18.36
CA SER A 201 -21.60 11.08 -19.26
C SER A 201 -22.81 11.88 -19.75
N GLY A 202 -23.51 12.59 -18.86
CA GLY A 202 -24.61 13.49 -19.22
C GLY A 202 -24.16 14.67 -20.08
N GLY A 203 -22.95 15.19 -19.87
CA GLY A 203 -22.32 16.20 -20.73
C GLY A 203 -21.99 15.66 -22.12
N LEU A 204 -21.35 14.49 -22.19
CA LEU A 204 -21.00 13.81 -23.43
C LEU A 204 -22.26 13.48 -24.27
N SER A 205 -23.32 12.98 -23.63
CA SER A 205 -24.60 12.72 -24.29
C SER A 205 -25.23 13.99 -24.87
N ARG A 206 -25.20 15.12 -24.16
CA ARG A 206 -25.68 16.42 -24.69
C ARG A 206 -24.87 16.90 -25.89
N LEU A 207 -23.54 16.77 -25.83
CA LEU A 207 -22.65 17.12 -26.94
C LEU A 207 -22.84 16.18 -28.15
N GLN A 208 -23.14 14.90 -27.91
CA GLN A 208 -23.48 13.93 -28.96
C GLN A 208 -24.82 14.28 -29.64
N ASP A 209 -25.85 14.60 -28.85
CA ASP A 209 -27.15 15.11 -29.32
C ASP A 209 -26.98 16.38 -30.17
N GLU A 210 -26.22 17.36 -29.69
CA GLU A 210 -25.95 18.61 -30.38
C GLU A 210 -25.17 18.38 -31.68
N THR A 211 -24.14 17.53 -31.65
CA THR A 211 -23.40 17.13 -32.85
C THR A 211 -24.31 16.42 -33.86
N GLN A 212 -25.26 15.58 -33.41
CA GLN A 212 -26.22 14.92 -34.29
C GLN A 212 -27.20 15.92 -34.91
N ARG A 213 -27.72 16.89 -34.14
CA ARG A 213 -28.57 17.97 -34.65
C ARG A 213 -27.83 18.84 -35.68
N LEU A 214 -26.57 19.19 -35.41
CA LEU A 214 -25.74 19.97 -36.34
C LEU A 214 -25.44 19.21 -37.63
N ARG A 215 -25.20 17.89 -37.57
CA ARG A 215 -25.09 17.03 -38.77
C ARG A 215 -26.38 17.00 -39.58
N GLN A 216 -27.54 16.86 -38.93
CA GLN A 216 -28.85 16.89 -39.60
C GLN A 216 -29.14 18.25 -40.25
N ALA A 217 -28.85 19.34 -39.56
CA ALA A 217 -29.00 20.71 -40.10
C ALA A 217 -28.06 20.96 -41.29
N LEU A 218 -26.82 20.45 -41.25
CA LEU A 218 -25.89 20.52 -42.38
C LEU A 218 -26.41 19.71 -43.58
N GLN A 219 -26.90 18.49 -43.36
CA GLN A 219 -27.47 17.63 -44.42
C GLN A 219 -28.71 18.26 -45.07
N ALA A 220 -29.62 18.84 -44.29
CA ALA A 220 -30.75 19.60 -44.82
C ALA A 220 -30.27 20.80 -45.67
N SER A 221 -29.34 21.59 -45.14
CA SER A 221 -28.77 22.74 -45.84
C SER A 221 -27.95 22.36 -47.09
N GLN A 222 -27.45 21.12 -47.19
CA GLN A 222 -26.86 20.58 -48.41
C GLN A 222 -27.95 20.25 -49.43
N ALA A 223 -28.99 19.50 -49.05
CA ALA A 223 -30.13 19.20 -49.93
C ALA A 223 -30.85 20.46 -50.45
N ASP A 224 -30.98 21.51 -49.63
CA ASP A 224 -31.50 22.82 -50.04
C ASP A 224 -30.63 23.47 -51.13
N ARG A 225 -29.29 23.39 -50.99
CA ARG A 225 -28.33 23.91 -51.99
C ARG A 225 -28.36 23.12 -53.27
N ASP A 226 -28.47 21.79 -53.19
CA ASP A 226 -28.47 20.91 -54.36
C ASP A 226 -29.78 21.10 -55.16
N THR A 227 -30.90 21.27 -54.46
CA THR A 227 -32.19 21.65 -55.07
C THR A 227 -32.11 23.01 -55.74
N ALA A 228 -31.56 24.03 -55.06
CA ALA A 228 -31.39 25.37 -55.64
C ALA A 228 -30.39 25.42 -56.81
N GLN A 229 -29.40 24.50 -56.85
CA GLN A 229 -28.52 24.32 -58.01
C GLN A 229 -29.28 23.70 -59.19
N LEU A 230 -30.08 22.66 -58.96
CA LEU A 230 -30.92 22.04 -59.99
C LEU A 230 -31.92 23.04 -60.59
N ASP A 231 -32.61 23.82 -59.74
CA ASP A 231 -33.53 24.87 -60.19
C ASP A 231 -32.81 25.95 -61.02
N LYS A 232 -31.60 26.35 -60.61
CA LYS A 232 -30.76 27.29 -61.37
C LYS A 232 -30.37 26.72 -62.75
N GLU A 233 -30.00 25.44 -62.82
CA GLU A 233 -29.65 24.79 -64.09
C GLU A 233 -30.87 24.65 -65.02
N LEU A 234 -32.03 24.27 -64.49
CA LEU A 234 -33.29 24.21 -65.24
C LEU A 234 -33.72 25.60 -65.75
N LEU A 235 -33.55 26.65 -64.94
CA LEU A 235 -33.79 28.04 -65.36
C LEU A 235 -32.79 28.50 -66.42
N ALA A 236 -31.51 28.12 -66.33
CA ALA A 236 -30.50 28.43 -67.33
C ALA A 236 -30.77 27.73 -68.69
N GLN A 237 -31.14 26.45 -68.67
CA GLN A 237 -31.58 25.71 -69.86
C GLN A 237 -32.82 26.36 -70.50
N ARG A 238 -33.79 26.79 -69.68
CA ARG A 238 -34.99 27.49 -70.15
C ARG A 238 -34.67 28.87 -70.73
N LEU A 239 -33.73 29.61 -70.15
CA LEU A 239 -33.23 30.88 -70.69
C LEU A 239 -32.61 30.64 -72.07
N GLN A 240 -31.69 29.67 -72.18
CA GLN A 240 -31.02 29.31 -73.44
C GLN A 240 -32.02 28.92 -74.53
N GLY A 241 -33.08 28.18 -74.19
CA GLY A 241 -34.17 27.87 -75.12
C GLY A 241 -34.91 29.11 -75.62
N LEU A 242 -35.22 30.05 -74.72
CA LEU A 242 -35.86 31.32 -75.07
C LEU A 242 -34.94 32.25 -75.89
N GLU A 243 -33.63 32.23 -75.65
CA GLU A 243 -32.62 32.94 -76.45
C GLU A 243 -32.54 32.36 -77.86
N GLN A 244 -32.50 31.03 -78.01
CA GLN A 244 -32.56 30.36 -79.32
C GLN A 244 -33.87 30.64 -80.05
N GLU A 245 -35.02 30.65 -79.36
CA GLU A 245 -36.29 31.08 -79.93
C GLU A 245 -36.25 32.55 -80.40
N ALA A 246 -35.66 33.45 -79.60
CA ALA A 246 -35.54 34.86 -79.94
C ALA A 246 -34.61 35.08 -81.15
N GLU A 247 -33.49 34.36 -81.23
CA GLU A 247 -32.64 34.33 -82.41
C GLU A 247 -33.36 33.80 -83.64
N ASN A 248 -34.09 32.67 -83.53
CA ASN A 248 -34.84 32.12 -84.67
C ASN A 248 -35.97 33.05 -85.13
N LYS A 249 -36.66 33.70 -84.19
CA LYS A 249 -37.65 34.77 -84.49
C LYS A 249 -36.97 35.94 -85.21
N LYS A 250 -35.82 36.42 -84.72
CA LYS A 250 -35.02 37.49 -85.36
C LYS A 250 -34.55 37.11 -86.76
N ARG A 251 -33.95 35.93 -86.95
CA ARG A 251 -33.53 35.43 -88.28
C ARG A 251 -34.71 35.42 -89.26
N SER A 252 -35.87 34.93 -88.81
CA SER A 252 -37.11 34.96 -89.61
C SER A 252 -37.65 36.37 -89.87
N GLN A 253 -37.36 37.35 -89.01
CA GLN A 253 -37.71 38.76 -89.21
C GLN A 253 -36.75 39.42 -90.21
N ASP A 254 -35.45 39.16 -90.10
CA ASP A 254 -34.42 39.62 -91.03
C ASP A 254 -34.73 39.10 -92.46
N ASP A 255 -35.12 37.84 -92.60
CA ASP A 255 -35.52 37.26 -93.89
C ASP A 255 -36.84 37.83 -94.45
N ARG A 256 -37.85 38.07 -93.60
CA ARG A 256 -39.05 38.82 -94.03
C ARG A 256 -38.70 40.26 -94.45
N THR A 257 -37.75 40.91 -93.77
CA THR A 257 -37.30 42.27 -94.11
C THR A 257 -36.53 42.29 -95.43
N ARG A 258 -35.72 41.27 -95.72
CA ARG A 258 -35.09 41.06 -97.04
C ARG A 258 -36.14 40.84 -98.13
N GLN A 259 -37.16 40.02 -97.87
CA GLN A 259 -38.26 39.77 -98.80
C GLN A 259 -39.08 41.03 -99.08
N LEU A 260 -39.39 41.83 -98.04
CA LEU A 260 -40.08 43.12 -98.18
C LEU A 260 -39.26 44.08 -99.06
N LYS A 261 -37.96 44.28 -98.77
CA LYS A 261 -37.09 45.11 -99.63
C LYS A 261 -37.02 44.61 -101.08
N GLY A 262 -36.91 43.30 -101.28
CA GLY A 262 -36.94 42.68 -102.61
C GLY A 262 -38.32 42.71 -103.30
N LEU A 263 -39.38 43.15 -102.61
CA LEU A 263 -40.69 43.47 -103.17
C LEU A 263 -40.84 44.98 -103.40
N GLU A 264 -40.39 45.82 -102.47
CA GLU A 264 -40.31 47.28 -102.59
C GLU A 264 -39.48 47.69 -103.84
N GLU A 265 -38.30 47.05 -104.04
CA GLU A 265 -37.48 47.22 -105.25
C GLU A 265 -38.19 46.78 -106.53
N LYS A 266 -39.09 45.79 -106.48
CA LYS A 266 -39.86 45.34 -107.66
C LYS A 266 -41.03 46.26 -107.95
N VAL A 267 -41.71 46.76 -106.91
CA VAL A 267 -42.76 47.76 -107.04
C VAL A 267 -42.16 49.03 -107.65
N SER A 268 -41.05 49.54 -107.12
CA SER A 268 -40.37 50.73 -107.66
C SER A 268 -39.91 50.57 -109.12
N ARG A 269 -39.51 49.36 -109.55
CA ARG A 269 -39.23 49.07 -110.97
C ARG A 269 -40.50 49.06 -111.82
N LEU A 270 -41.56 48.39 -111.37
CA LEU A 270 -42.85 48.35 -112.06
C LEU A 270 -43.52 49.73 -112.14
N GLU A 271 -43.30 50.60 -111.14
CA GLU A 271 -43.71 52.01 -111.16
C GLU A 271 -42.93 52.79 -112.23
N ALA A 272 -41.60 52.61 -112.32
CA ALA A 272 -40.79 53.21 -113.37
C ALA A 272 -41.15 52.70 -114.77
N GLU A 273 -41.33 51.39 -114.96
CA GLU A 273 -41.78 50.77 -116.22
C GLU A 273 -43.18 51.31 -116.62
N LEU A 274 -44.08 51.53 -115.65
CA LEU A 274 -45.40 52.12 -115.87
C LEU A 274 -45.34 53.61 -116.24
N ASP A 275 -44.43 54.38 -115.65
CA ASP A 275 -44.23 55.80 -116.01
C ASP A 275 -43.50 55.98 -117.35
N GLU A 276 -42.59 55.06 -117.72
CA GLU A 276 -42.05 54.95 -119.07
C GLU A 276 -43.17 54.67 -120.08
N GLU A 277 -44.05 53.69 -119.85
CA GLU A 277 -45.16 53.39 -120.76
C GLU A 277 -46.28 54.46 -120.75
N ARG A 278 -46.43 55.24 -119.68
CA ARG A 278 -47.24 56.47 -119.71
C ARG A 278 -46.62 57.48 -120.67
N SER A 279 -45.30 57.68 -120.60
CA SER A 279 -44.59 58.61 -121.48
C SER A 279 -44.58 58.16 -122.95
N THR A 280 -44.47 56.85 -123.24
CA THR A 280 -44.63 56.33 -124.62
C THR A 280 -46.05 56.56 -125.14
N VAL A 281 -47.09 56.33 -124.33
CA VAL A 281 -48.49 56.57 -124.68
C VAL A 281 -48.77 58.06 -124.89
N GLU A 282 -48.21 58.94 -124.07
CA GLU A 282 -48.27 60.40 -124.28
C GLU A 282 -47.60 60.79 -125.60
N LEU A 283 -46.36 60.37 -125.86
CA LEU A 283 -45.65 60.63 -127.12
C LEU A 283 -46.37 60.09 -128.36
N LEU A 284 -47.01 58.91 -128.26
CA LEU A 284 -47.83 58.34 -129.31
C LEU A 284 -49.13 59.13 -129.52
N THR A 285 -49.78 59.57 -128.45
CA THR A 285 -50.97 60.43 -128.50
C THR A 285 -50.64 61.77 -129.15
N ASP A 286 -49.52 62.36 -128.77
CA ASP A 286 -48.96 63.59 -129.32
C ASP A 286 -48.64 63.45 -130.82
N ARG A 287 -48.12 62.29 -131.24
CA ARG A 287 -47.89 61.95 -132.66
C ARG A 287 -49.20 61.72 -133.43
N VAL A 288 -50.22 61.11 -132.81
CA VAL A 288 -51.56 60.94 -133.41
C VAL A 288 -52.26 62.29 -133.56
N ASN A 289 -52.16 63.17 -132.57
CA ASN A 289 -52.68 64.53 -132.62
C ASN A 289 -52.01 65.32 -133.76
N ARG A 290 -50.68 65.37 -133.83
CA ARG A 290 -49.95 66.00 -134.97
C ARG A 290 -50.34 65.40 -136.32
N GLY A 291 -50.54 64.08 -136.41
CA GLY A 291 -51.00 63.41 -137.63
C GLY A 291 -52.45 63.77 -138.00
N ARG A 292 -53.33 63.95 -137.01
CA ARG A 292 -54.69 64.46 -137.19
C ARG A 292 -54.68 65.92 -137.64
N ASP A 293 -53.88 66.78 -137.00
CA ASP A 293 -53.75 68.19 -137.36
C ASP A 293 -53.22 68.33 -138.79
N GLN A 294 -52.27 67.49 -139.20
CA GLN A 294 -51.81 67.39 -140.60
C GLN A 294 -52.94 66.94 -141.55
N VAL A 295 -53.77 65.97 -141.17
CA VAL A 295 -54.92 65.54 -141.99
C VAL A 295 -56.01 66.61 -142.09
N ASP A 296 -56.29 67.34 -141.00
CA ASP A 296 -57.27 68.42 -140.99
C ASP A 296 -56.72 69.68 -141.69
N GLN A 297 -55.41 69.95 -141.61
CA GLN A 297 -54.72 70.93 -142.47
C GLN A 297 -54.84 70.54 -143.95
N LEU A 298 -54.46 69.32 -144.34
CA LEU A 298 -54.58 68.82 -145.72
C LEU A 298 -56.03 68.82 -146.22
N ARG A 299 -57.03 68.67 -145.33
CA ARG A 299 -58.46 68.86 -145.66
C ARG A 299 -58.80 70.33 -145.93
N THR A 300 -58.27 71.27 -145.14
CA THR A 300 -58.45 72.70 -145.42
C THR A 300 -57.72 73.14 -146.68
N GLU A 301 -56.50 72.67 -146.92
CA GLU A 301 -55.76 72.88 -148.17
C GLU A 301 -56.50 72.26 -149.36
N LEU A 302 -57.09 71.06 -149.24
CA LEU A 302 -57.94 70.47 -150.28
C LEU A 302 -59.25 71.25 -150.51
N MET A 303 -59.82 71.90 -149.49
CA MET A 303 -60.97 72.80 -149.68
C MET A 303 -60.56 74.12 -150.33
N GLN A 304 -59.42 74.67 -149.95
CA GLN A 304 -58.83 75.85 -150.60
C GLN A 304 -58.49 75.54 -152.05
N GLU A 305 -57.87 74.40 -152.35
CA GLU A 305 -57.55 73.95 -153.71
C GLU A 305 -58.81 73.64 -154.52
N ARG A 306 -59.93 73.24 -153.88
CA ARG A 306 -61.23 73.12 -154.55
C ARG A 306 -61.85 74.48 -154.86
N SER A 307 -61.76 75.46 -153.96
CA SER A 307 -62.17 76.84 -154.23
C SER A 307 -61.30 77.44 -155.33
N ALA A 308 -59.98 77.45 -155.14
CA ALA A 308 -58.99 77.92 -156.10
C ALA A 308 -59.12 77.19 -157.44
N ARG A 309 -59.45 75.88 -157.48
CA ARG A 309 -59.83 75.21 -158.73
C ARG A 309 -61.11 75.79 -159.32
N GLN A 310 -62.18 76.00 -158.56
CA GLN A 310 -63.43 76.57 -159.08
C GLN A 310 -63.23 78.00 -159.59
N ASP A 311 -62.44 78.80 -158.87
CA ASP A 311 -62.00 80.14 -159.26
C ASP A 311 -61.14 80.05 -160.53
N LEU A 312 -60.17 79.13 -160.60
CA LEU A 312 -59.38 78.79 -161.80
C LEU A 312 -60.20 78.15 -162.93
N GLU A 313 -61.40 77.62 -162.68
CA GLU A 313 -62.27 77.05 -163.71
C GLU A 313 -63.17 78.15 -164.31
N CYS A 314 -63.52 79.17 -163.51
CA CYS A 314 -64.06 80.45 -163.97
C CYS A 314 -62.99 81.28 -164.72
N ASP A 315 -61.80 81.42 -164.15
CA ASP A 315 -60.66 82.06 -164.78
C ASP A 315 -60.17 81.26 -165.99
N LYS A 316 -60.30 79.93 -166.04
CA LYS A 316 -60.06 79.16 -167.26
C LYS A 316 -61.06 79.53 -168.36
N ILE A 317 -62.33 79.78 -168.05
CA ILE A 317 -63.29 80.26 -169.06
C ILE A 317 -62.93 81.68 -169.52
N SER A 318 -62.43 82.53 -168.62
CA SER A 318 -61.86 83.86 -168.94
C SER A 318 -60.57 83.78 -169.78
N LEU A 319 -59.68 82.85 -169.42
CA LEU A 319 -58.35 82.67 -169.98
C LEU A 319 -58.36 81.78 -171.22
N GLU A 320 -59.28 80.86 -171.46
CA GLU A 320 -59.42 80.23 -172.78
C GLU A 320 -59.84 81.26 -173.85
N ARG A 321 -60.46 82.37 -173.41
CA ARG A 321 -60.68 83.59 -174.19
C ARG A 321 -59.39 84.39 -174.40
N GLN A 322 -58.60 84.64 -173.34
CA GLN A 322 -57.34 85.42 -173.39
C GLN A 322 -56.09 84.63 -173.83
N ASN A 323 -56.13 83.29 -173.87
CA ASN A 323 -55.01 82.40 -174.18
C ASN A 323 -55.17 81.81 -175.60
N LYS A 324 -56.30 82.10 -176.27
CA LYS A 324 -56.34 82.29 -177.72
C LYS A 324 -55.47 83.48 -178.17
N ASP A 325 -55.31 84.50 -177.32
CA ASP A 325 -54.51 85.70 -177.58
C ASP A 325 -53.05 85.50 -177.12
N LEU A 326 -52.85 84.93 -175.92
CA LEU A 326 -51.55 84.81 -175.24
C LEU A 326 -50.77 83.49 -175.48
N LYS A 327 -51.33 82.48 -176.17
CA LYS A 327 -50.52 81.37 -176.75
C LYS A 327 -49.46 81.85 -177.76
N SER A 328 -49.51 83.13 -178.14
CA SER A 328 -48.49 83.82 -178.91
C SER A 328 -47.16 84.05 -178.16
N ARG A 329 -47.08 83.93 -176.82
CA ARG A 329 -46.10 84.76 -176.08
C ARG A 329 -45.30 84.22 -174.89
N LEU A 330 -45.47 83.00 -174.37
CA LEU A 330 -44.66 82.57 -173.21
C LEU A 330 -44.18 81.11 -173.23
N ALA A 331 -43.12 80.86 -173.98
CA ALA A 331 -42.28 79.68 -173.84
C ALA A 331 -40.90 80.09 -173.27
N SER A 332 -40.75 80.14 -171.93
CA SER A 332 -39.44 80.40 -171.28
C SER A 332 -39.37 80.06 -169.76
N SER A 333 -38.82 78.88 -169.44
CA SER A 333 -37.86 78.61 -168.32
C SER A 333 -38.34 78.33 -166.87
N GLU A 334 -37.52 77.54 -166.12
CA GLU A 334 -37.83 76.83 -164.84
C GLU A 334 -36.60 76.65 -163.89
N GLY A 335 -36.78 76.42 -162.56
CA GLY A 335 -36.05 75.34 -161.79
C GLY A 335 -34.92 75.56 -160.70
N PHE A 336 -35.20 75.19 -159.41
CA PHE A 336 -34.60 74.08 -158.57
C PHE A 336 -33.26 74.06 -157.69
N GLN A 337 -33.31 73.43 -156.46
CA GLN A 337 -32.33 72.56 -155.64
C GLN A 337 -31.40 73.02 -154.42
N LYS A 338 -31.61 72.42 -153.18
CA LYS A 338 -30.70 71.72 -152.15
C LYS A 338 -29.42 72.36 -151.42
N PRO A 339 -28.63 71.71 -150.47
CA PRO A 339 -28.88 70.99 -149.15
C PRO A 339 -27.79 71.07 -147.96
N SER A 340 -28.00 70.37 -146.79
CA SER A 340 -27.03 69.91 -145.69
C SER A 340 -26.62 70.87 -144.52
N SER A 341 -25.93 70.57 -143.36
CA SER A 341 -25.17 69.40 -142.74
C SER A 341 -25.09 69.43 -141.14
N SER A 342 -24.16 68.73 -140.40
CA SER A 342 -24.09 68.64 -138.88
C SER A 342 -22.72 68.31 -138.19
N PHE A 343 -22.55 68.51 -136.84
CA PHE A 343 -21.29 68.24 -136.05
C PHE A 343 -21.39 67.80 -134.55
N SER A 344 -22.31 68.35 -133.73
CA SER A 344 -22.12 68.55 -132.27
C SER A 344 -22.13 67.35 -131.29
N GLN A 345 -21.92 66.10 -131.72
CA GLN A 345 -22.24 64.92 -130.91
C GLN A 345 -21.09 64.33 -130.06
N LEU A 346 -19.85 64.83 -130.22
CA LEU A 346 -18.65 64.22 -129.64
C LEU A 346 -18.15 64.85 -128.32
N GLU A 347 -18.59 66.04 -127.93
CA GLU A 347 -18.03 66.75 -126.77
C GLU A 347 -18.59 66.25 -125.41
N SER A 348 -19.75 65.60 -125.40
CA SER A 348 -20.46 65.22 -124.17
C SER A 348 -19.72 64.15 -123.35
N GLN A 349 -19.19 63.12 -124.02
CA GLN A 349 -18.65 61.91 -123.37
C GLN A 349 -17.33 62.12 -122.59
N ASN A 350 -16.70 63.30 -122.69
CA ASN A 350 -15.41 63.54 -122.02
C ASN A 350 -15.57 63.90 -120.52
N ARG A 351 -16.71 64.48 -120.11
CA ARG A 351 -16.90 65.03 -118.75
C ARG A 351 -17.18 63.96 -117.68
N GLU A 352 -18.05 62.99 -117.97
CA GLU A 352 -18.49 61.97 -116.99
C GLU A 352 -17.35 61.11 -116.42
N LEU A 353 -16.26 60.95 -117.18
CA LEU A 353 -15.10 60.14 -116.76
C LEU A 353 -14.21 60.85 -115.73
N GLN A 354 -14.28 62.18 -115.58
CA GLN A 354 -13.45 62.91 -114.62
C GLN A 354 -14.00 62.89 -113.20
N GLU A 355 -15.34 62.85 -113.04
CA GLU A 355 -15.98 62.95 -111.72
C GLU A 355 -15.83 61.67 -110.89
N ARG A 356 -15.91 60.50 -111.53
CA ARG A 356 -15.81 59.18 -110.86
C ARG A 356 -14.46 58.96 -110.17
N LEU A 357 -13.38 59.51 -110.70
CA LEU A 357 -12.04 59.36 -110.14
C LEU A 357 -11.91 60.01 -108.74
N GLN A 358 -12.57 61.15 -108.52
CA GLN A 358 -12.49 61.85 -107.22
C GLN A 358 -13.31 61.20 -106.10
N ALA A 359 -14.20 60.24 -106.39
CA ALA A 359 -14.97 59.54 -105.36
C ALA A 359 -14.06 58.54 -104.61
N GLU A 360 -13.42 57.64 -105.36
CA GLU A 360 -12.47 56.62 -104.89
C GLU A 360 -11.35 57.19 -104.00
N GLU A 361 -10.76 58.32 -104.40
CA GLU A 361 -9.68 58.96 -103.63
C GLU A 361 -10.13 59.39 -102.23
N ARG A 362 -11.41 59.77 -102.06
CA ARG A 362 -11.95 60.18 -100.75
C ARG A 362 -12.15 58.96 -99.84
N GLU A 363 -12.77 57.89 -100.33
CA GLU A 363 -13.02 56.67 -99.54
C GLU A 363 -11.72 56.01 -99.06
N LYS A 364 -10.70 55.98 -99.93
CA LYS A 364 -9.35 55.50 -99.62
C LYS A 364 -8.74 56.17 -98.38
N THR A 365 -8.96 57.48 -98.17
CA THR A 365 -8.45 58.18 -96.98
C THR A 365 -9.18 57.79 -95.69
N VAL A 366 -10.49 57.55 -95.77
CA VAL A 366 -11.30 57.11 -94.62
C VAL A 366 -10.86 55.73 -94.15
N LEU A 367 -10.68 54.77 -95.08
CA LEU A 367 -10.21 53.42 -94.79
C LEU A 367 -8.80 53.38 -94.17
N GLN A 368 -7.89 54.26 -94.63
CA GLN A 368 -6.57 54.40 -93.98
C GLN A 368 -6.68 54.95 -92.54
N SER A 369 -7.66 55.82 -92.28
CA SER A 369 -7.87 56.39 -90.93
C SER A 369 -8.44 55.38 -89.93
N THR A 370 -9.29 54.45 -90.38
CA THR A 370 -9.87 53.39 -89.53
C THR A 370 -8.86 52.27 -89.28
N ASN A 371 -8.09 51.85 -90.30
CA ASN A 371 -7.04 50.86 -90.13
C ASN A 371 -6.00 51.31 -89.08
N ARG A 372 -5.52 52.56 -89.16
CA ARG A 372 -4.63 53.18 -88.15
C ARG A 372 -5.23 53.31 -86.74
N LYS A 373 -6.54 53.11 -86.54
CA LYS A 373 -7.16 52.99 -85.21
C LYS A 373 -7.18 51.55 -84.74
N LEU A 374 -7.52 50.60 -85.62
CA LEU A 374 -7.49 49.17 -85.34
C LEU A 374 -6.06 48.68 -85.00
N GLU A 375 -5.04 49.12 -85.75
CA GLU A 375 -3.62 48.83 -85.46
C GLU A 375 -3.18 49.25 -84.04
N ARG A 376 -3.70 50.38 -83.54
CA ARG A 376 -3.46 50.83 -82.16
C ARG A 376 -4.20 49.96 -81.17
N ARG A 377 -5.47 49.65 -81.42
CA ARG A 377 -6.27 48.82 -80.52
C ARG A 377 -5.74 47.38 -80.40
N VAL A 378 -5.19 46.82 -81.48
CA VAL A 378 -4.48 45.53 -81.46
C VAL A 378 -3.23 45.59 -80.57
N LYS A 379 -2.43 46.66 -80.66
CA LYS A 379 -1.24 46.84 -79.81
C LYS A 379 -1.60 47.02 -78.33
N GLU A 380 -2.64 47.79 -78.01
CA GLU A 380 -3.18 47.92 -76.66
C GLU A 380 -3.58 46.55 -76.07
N LEU A 381 -4.35 45.76 -76.83
CA LEU A 381 -4.80 44.44 -76.40
C LEU A 381 -3.65 43.42 -76.29
N SER A 382 -2.63 43.52 -77.14
CA SER A 382 -1.44 42.66 -77.06
C SER A 382 -0.66 42.91 -75.76
N ILE A 383 -0.46 44.18 -75.39
CA ILE A 383 0.19 44.55 -74.12
C ILE A 383 -0.61 44.03 -72.93
N GLN A 384 -1.95 44.21 -72.93
CA GLN A 384 -2.82 43.70 -71.85
C GLN A 384 -2.72 42.17 -71.70
N ILE A 385 -2.67 41.42 -72.81
CA ILE A 385 -2.52 39.95 -72.80
C ILE A 385 -1.16 39.54 -72.22
N ASP A 386 -0.08 40.24 -72.54
CA ASP A 386 1.25 39.91 -72.04
C ASP A 386 1.45 40.34 -70.57
N ASP A 387 0.85 41.44 -70.13
CA ASP A 387 0.75 41.82 -68.71
C ASP A 387 -0.04 40.79 -67.88
N GLU A 388 -1.20 40.33 -68.39
CA GLU A 388 -2.00 39.28 -67.75
C GLU A 388 -1.23 37.94 -67.65
N ARG A 389 -0.49 37.57 -68.71
CA ARG A 389 0.37 36.38 -68.72
C ARG A 389 1.50 36.46 -67.69
N GLN A 390 2.16 37.61 -67.58
CA GLN A 390 3.21 37.83 -66.58
C GLN A 390 2.64 37.70 -65.17
N HIS A 391 1.52 38.37 -64.89
CA HIS A 391 0.83 38.30 -63.60
C HIS A 391 0.40 36.86 -63.23
N VAL A 392 -0.12 36.08 -64.18
CA VAL A 392 -0.46 34.66 -63.97
C VAL A 392 0.80 33.82 -63.72
N ASN A 393 1.92 34.08 -64.39
CA ASN A 393 3.16 33.36 -64.10
C ASN A 393 3.74 33.71 -62.72
N ASP A 394 3.71 34.99 -62.32
CA ASP A 394 4.18 35.43 -61.01
C ASP A 394 3.34 34.81 -59.87
N GLN A 395 2.02 34.71 -60.05
CA GLN A 395 1.15 33.97 -59.11
C GLN A 395 1.49 32.48 -59.05
N LYS A 396 1.69 31.83 -60.21
CA LYS A 396 2.11 30.43 -60.31
C LYS A 396 3.45 30.18 -59.60
N ASP A 397 4.43 31.08 -59.75
CA ASP A 397 5.74 30.91 -59.14
C ASP A 397 5.72 31.21 -57.62
N GLN A 398 4.89 32.15 -57.16
CA GLN A 398 4.58 32.30 -55.72
C GLN A 398 3.93 31.04 -55.12
N LEU A 399 2.97 30.42 -55.83
CA LEU A 399 2.36 29.16 -55.41
C LEU A 399 3.36 28.00 -55.43
N SER A 400 4.24 27.94 -56.44
CA SER A 400 5.34 26.96 -56.54
C SER A 400 6.31 27.07 -55.36
N LEU A 401 6.65 28.29 -54.94
CA LEU A 401 7.48 28.54 -53.74
C LEU A 401 6.75 28.14 -52.45
N LYS A 402 5.45 28.45 -52.30
CA LYS A 402 4.64 28.00 -51.16
C LYS A 402 4.55 26.47 -51.09
N VAL A 403 4.34 25.79 -52.21
CA VAL A 403 4.32 24.31 -52.28
C VAL A 403 5.69 23.72 -51.92
N LYS A 404 6.80 24.34 -52.35
CA LYS A 404 8.16 23.89 -51.96
C LYS A 404 8.44 24.11 -50.46
N ALA A 405 7.93 25.18 -49.86
CA ALA A 405 8.05 25.44 -48.42
C ALA A 405 7.19 24.47 -47.59
N LEU A 406 5.93 24.25 -47.99
CA LEU A 406 5.03 23.30 -47.33
C LEU A 406 5.51 21.86 -47.45
N LYS A 407 6.15 21.48 -48.57
CA LYS A 407 6.80 20.16 -48.70
C LYS A 407 7.90 19.98 -47.66
N ARG A 408 8.83 20.93 -47.53
CA ARG A 408 9.86 20.87 -46.50
C ARG A 408 9.30 20.75 -45.08
N GLN A 409 8.21 21.46 -44.77
CA GLN A 409 7.55 21.31 -43.46
C GLN A 409 6.87 19.95 -43.24
N VAL A 410 6.53 19.22 -44.32
CA VAL A 410 6.10 17.81 -44.24
C VAL A 410 7.32 16.91 -44.10
N ASP A 411 8.35 17.09 -44.93
CA ASP A 411 9.60 16.34 -44.89
C ASP A 411 10.24 16.41 -43.46
N GLU A 412 10.37 17.62 -42.91
CA GLU A 412 10.86 17.91 -41.54
C GLU A 412 9.98 17.27 -40.43
N ALA A 413 8.67 17.17 -40.65
CA ALA A 413 7.74 16.55 -39.70
C ALA A 413 7.77 15.01 -39.79
N GLU A 414 7.99 14.45 -40.98
CA GLU A 414 8.16 13.01 -41.19
C GLU A 414 9.49 12.53 -40.56
N GLU A 415 10.59 13.29 -40.72
CA GLU A 415 11.87 13.02 -40.03
C GLU A 415 11.73 13.04 -38.49
N GLU A 416 11.00 14.01 -37.92
CA GLU A 416 10.74 14.07 -36.47
C GLU A 416 9.85 12.91 -35.99
N ILE A 417 8.87 12.47 -36.81
CA ILE A 417 8.06 11.27 -36.52
C ILE A 417 8.92 10.00 -36.52
N GLU A 418 9.82 9.82 -37.49
CA GLU A 418 10.75 8.68 -37.51
C GLU A 418 11.70 8.71 -36.31
N ARG A 419 12.22 9.89 -35.93
CA ARG A 419 13.07 10.07 -34.74
C ARG A 419 12.33 9.70 -33.45
N LEU A 420 11.08 10.15 -33.29
CA LEU A 420 10.24 9.83 -32.14
C LEU A 420 9.85 8.35 -32.11
N ASP A 421 9.56 7.73 -33.25
CA ASP A 421 9.26 6.29 -33.32
C ASP A 421 10.50 5.43 -33.06
N GLY A 422 11.69 5.86 -33.50
CA GLY A 422 12.96 5.25 -33.13
C GLY A 422 13.20 5.25 -31.61
N LEU A 423 12.95 6.39 -30.95
CA LEU A 423 13.00 6.50 -29.49
C LEU A 423 11.94 5.63 -28.80
N ARG A 424 10.71 5.60 -29.32
CA ARG A 424 9.62 4.74 -28.82
C ARG A 424 10.01 3.25 -28.89
N LYS A 425 10.53 2.80 -30.04
CA LYS A 425 11.02 1.43 -30.24
C LYS A 425 12.20 1.08 -29.32
N LYS A 426 13.08 2.05 -29.01
CA LYS A 426 14.17 1.84 -28.03
C LYS A 426 13.63 1.71 -26.60
N ALA A 427 12.80 2.64 -26.15
CA ALA A 427 12.18 2.59 -24.83
C ALA A 427 11.29 1.35 -24.63
N GLN A 428 10.64 0.86 -25.69
CA GLN A 428 9.90 -0.40 -25.65
C GLN A 428 10.82 -1.60 -25.43
N ARG A 429 11.96 -1.69 -26.13
CA ARG A 429 12.96 -2.76 -25.89
C ARG A 429 13.56 -2.69 -24.49
N GLU A 430 13.89 -1.50 -24.01
CA GLU A 430 14.38 -1.30 -22.64
C GLU A 430 13.33 -1.77 -21.61
N LEU A 431 12.04 -1.54 -21.87
CA LEU A 431 10.94 -2.05 -21.03
C LEU A 431 10.81 -3.58 -21.12
N GLU A 432 10.94 -4.17 -22.31
CA GLU A 432 10.91 -5.62 -22.54
C GLU A 432 12.10 -6.31 -21.84
N GLU A 433 13.31 -5.76 -21.96
CA GLU A 433 14.51 -6.20 -21.23
C GLU A 433 14.34 -6.12 -19.71
N GLN A 434 13.76 -5.03 -19.18
CA GLN A 434 13.43 -4.95 -17.74
C GLN A 434 12.34 -5.95 -17.33
N HIS A 435 11.41 -6.29 -18.22
CA HIS A 435 10.39 -7.32 -17.97
C HIS A 435 11.01 -8.71 -17.90
N GLU A 436 11.91 -9.07 -18.83
CA GLU A 436 12.66 -10.32 -18.79
C GLU A 436 13.54 -10.43 -17.53
N VAL A 437 14.21 -9.35 -17.13
CA VAL A 437 14.99 -9.30 -15.88
C VAL A 437 14.08 -9.49 -14.66
N ASN A 438 12.88 -8.88 -14.65
CA ASN A 438 11.90 -9.05 -13.57
C ASN A 438 11.38 -10.50 -13.50
N GLU A 439 11.06 -11.12 -14.64
CA GLU A 439 10.67 -12.54 -14.70
C GLU A 439 11.80 -13.47 -14.23
N GLN A 440 13.05 -13.21 -14.61
CA GLN A 440 14.21 -13.96 -14.11
C GLN A 440 14.39 -13.80 -12.60
N LEU A 441 14.18 -12.60 -12.05
CA LEU A 441 14.21 -12.36 -10.61
C LEU A 441 13.04 -13.06 -9.90
N GLN A 442 11.83 -13.01 -10.43
CA GLN A 442 10.68 -13.76 -9.90
C GLN A 442 10.88 -15.28 -9.95
N ALA A 443 11.50 -15.80 -11.02
CA ALA A 443 11.85 -17.21 -11.14
C ALA A 443 12.91 -17.62 -10.11
N ARG A 444 13.91 -16.76 -9.84
CA ARG A 444 14.88 -16.93 -8.76
C ARG A 444 14.23 -16.88 -7.38
N ILE A 445 13.31 -15.95 -7.14
CA ILE A 445 12.54 -15.88 -5.89
C ILE A 445 11.74 -17.17 -5.70
N LYS A 446 10.96 -17.60 -6.70
CA LYS A 446 10.19 -18.86 -6.66
C LYS A 446 11.08 -20.10 -6.48
N ALA A 447 12.30 -20.09 -7.00
CA ALA A 447 13.29 -21.15 -6.74
C ALA A 447 13.80 -21.12 -5.30
N VAL A 448 14.13 -19.94 -4.76
CA VAL A 448 14.56 -19.75 -3.36
C VAL A 448 13.43 -20.09 -2.38
N GLU A 449 12.18 -19.73 -2.68
CA GLU A 449 10.99 -20.11 -1.91
C GLU A 449 10.79 -21.63 -1.93
N LYS A 450 10.94 -22.28 -3.09
CA LYS A 450 10.88 -23.74 -3.22
C LYS A 450 12.02 -24.45 -2.49
N ASP A 451 13.18 -23.81 -2.37
CA ASP A 451 14.34 -24.36 -1.64
C ASP A 451 14.32 -24.05 -0.15
N SER A 452 13.76 -22.91 0.27
CA SER A 452 13.47 -22.64 1.69
C SER A 452 12.33 -23.53 2.18
N TRP A 453 11.30 -23.79 1.36
CA TRP A 453 10.26 -24.78 1.66
C TRP A 453 10.82 -26.20 1.70
N ARG A 454 11.69 -26.60 0.75
CA ARG A 454 12.38 -27.91 0.82
C ARG A 454 13.32 -28.02 2.02
N LYS A 455 13.98 -26.94 2.44
CA LYS A 455 14.78 -26.89 3.68
C LYS A 455 13.90 -26.95 4.93
N ALA A 456 12.77 -26.27 4.96
CA ALA A 456 11.80 -26.32 6.07
C ALA A 456 11.19 -27.72 6.20
N SER A 457 10.80 -28.36 5.09
CA SER A 457 10.31 -29.74 5.10
C SER A 457 11.38 -30.76 5.48
N ARG A 458 12.66 -30.52 5.14
CA ARG A 458 13.79 -31.33 5.63
C ARG A 458 14.03 -31.13 7.13
N SER A 459 14.11 -29.89 7.59
CA SER A 459 14.23 -29.55 9.01
C SER A 459 13.08 -30.10 9.84
N ALA A 460 11.84 -30.09 9.32
CA ALA A 460 10.70 -30.74 9.95
C ALA A 460 10.88 -32.27 10.02
N ALA A 461 11.31 -32.92 8.93
CA ALA A 461 11.59 -34.35 8.92
C ALA A 461 12.77 -34.76 9.84
N GLU A 462 13.82 -33.95 9.91
CA GLU A 462 14.95 -34.13 10.82
C GLU A 462 14.52 -33.94 12.28
N SER A 463 13.69 -32.93 12.58
CA SER A 463 13.11 -32.75 13.92
C SER A 463 12.17 -33.89 14.33
N ALA A 464 11.53 -34.56 13.36
CA ALA A 464 10.71 -35.76 13.59
C ALA A 464 11.54 -37.05 13.74
N LEU A 465 12.83 -37.03 13.36
CA LEU A 465 13.77 -38.16 13.50
C LEU A 465 14.69 -38.02 14.72
N GLN A 466 14.89 -36.82 15.26
CA GLN A 466 15.78 -36.58 16.42
C GLN A 466 15.18 -36.92 17.80
N HIS A 467 14.05 -37.65 17.87
CA HIS A 467 13.50 -38.14 19.15
C HIS A 467 13.97 -39.58 19.51
N GLU A 468 14.78 -40.25 18.68
CA GLU A 468 15.46 -41.49 19.06
C GLU A 468 16.95 -41.48 18.63
N GLY A 469 17.86 -41.60 19.59
CA GLY A 469 19.24 -42.04 19.36
C GLY A 469 20.36 -40.99 19.41
N LEU A 470 21.06 -40.96 20.56
CA LEU A 470 22.53 -40.97 20.73
C LEU A 470 23.41 -40.22 19.68
N SER A 471 24.17 -39.18 20.06
CA SER A 471 25.40 -39.22 20.89
C SER A 471 26.67 -39.76 20.19
N SER A 472 27.23 -38.96 19.28
CA SER A 472 28.67 -38.82 18.94
C SER A 472 28.77 -37.50 18.13
N ASP A 473 29.69 -36.56 18.30
CA ASP A 473 31.12 -36.57 18.66
C ASP A 473 32.02 -37.21 17.58
N GLU A 474 32.52 -36.37 16.66
CA GLU A 474 33.93 -36.27 16.27
C GLU A 474 34.19 -34.97 15.46
N GLU A 475 35.46 -34.64 15.18
CA GLU A 475 35.93 -33.29 14.78
C GLU A 475 36.33 -33.13 13.29
N PHE A 476 36.60 -31.87 12.91
CA PHE A 476 37.46 -31.44 11.78
C PHE A 476 36.93 -31.68 10.33
N ASP A 477 37.34 -30.95 9.29
CA ASP A 477 38.34 -29.87 9.15
C ASP A 477 37.89 -28.84 8.08
N ARG A 478 38.50 -27.64 8.05
CA ARG A 478 38.65 -26.64 6.95
C ARG A 478 37.56 -26.50 5.86
N VAL A 479 37.16 -25.28 5.44
CA VAL A 479 37.98 -24.10 5.11
C VAL A 479 37.28 -22.79 5.52
N TYR A 480 38.09 -21.81 5.96
CA TYR A 480 37.68 -20.41 6.12
C TYR A 480 38.49 -19.55 5.15
N ASP A 481 37.84 -18.85 4.22
CA ASP A 481 38.48 -17.77 3.44
C ASP A 481 37.44 -16.70 3.03
N PRO A 482 37.47 -15.48 3.58
CA PRO A 482 36.41 -14.48 3.41
C PRO A 482 36.71 -13.47 2.29
N SER A 483 36.64 -13.88 1.02
CA SER A 483 36.83 -12.99 -0.13
C SER A 483 35.63 -12.05 -0.40
N SER A 484 35.38 -11.11 0.52
CA SER A 484 34.36 -10.07 0.37
C SER A 484 34.78 -8.98 -0.62
N ILE A 485 33.86 -8.66 -1.53
CA ILE A 485 33.56 -7.30 -2.03
C ILE A 485 34.77 -6.50 -2.56
N ALA A 486 35.09 -6.68 -3.85
CA ALA A 486 35.99 -5.79 -4.60
C ALA A 486 35.66 -5.74 -6.11
N SER A 487 34.54 -5.10 -6.49
CA SER A 487 34.23 -4.66 -7.86
C SER A 487 33.03 -3.70 -7.90
N LEU A 488 33.19 -2.51 -7.34
CA LEU A 488 32.34 -1.35 -7.56
C LEU A 488 33.25 -0.12 -7.68
N LEU A 489 32.96 0.76 -8.65
CA LEU A 489 33.86 1.82 -9.14
C LEU A 489 35.09 1.20 -9.88
N THR A 490 35.44 1.55 -11.11
CA THR A 490 35.07 2.69 -11.97
C THR A 490 35.07 2.29 -13.45
N GLU A 491 34.09 2.75 -14.23
CA GLU A 491 34.39 3.42 -15.51
C GLU A 491 33.18 4.21 -16.04
N SER A 492 33.29 5.53 -16.02
CA SER A 492 32.37 6.46 -16.66
C SER A 492 32.93 6.86 -18.02
N ASN A 493 32.27 6.49 -19.11
CA ASN A 493 32.57 7.04 -20.44
C ASN A 493 31.28 7.32 -21.22
N LEU A 494 30.75 8.53 -21.03
CA LEU A 494 29.82 9.14 -21.98
C LEU A 494 30.60 9.51 -23.25
N GLN A 495 30.32 8.83 -24.36
CA GLN A 495 30.74 9.30 -25.68
C GLN A 495 29.54 9.74 -26.50
N THR A 496 29.30 11.05 -26.49
CA THR A 496 28.43 11.73 -27.45
C THR A 496 29.19 11.97 -28.74
N SER A 497 28.84 11.24 -29.80
CA SER A 497 29.01 11.67 -31.20
C SER A 497 27.76 11.18 -31.95
N SER A 498 27.00 11.98 -32.69
CA SER A 498 27.37 13.03 -33.64
C SER A 498 28.13 12.47 -34.85
N CYS A 499 27.43 11.71 -35.67
CA CYS A 499 27.42 11.80 -37.13
C CYS A 499 26.14 11.16 -37.66
#